data_AF-A0A0P6XXB2-F1
#
_entry.id   AF-A0A0P6XXB2-F1
#
_cell.length_a   1.000
_cell.length_b   1.000
_cell.length_c   1.000
_cell.angle_alpha   90.00
_cell.angle_beta   90.00
_cell.angle_gamma   90.00
#
_symmetry.space_group_name_H-M   'P 1'
#
loop_
_entity.id
_entity.type
_entity.pdbx_description
1 polymer ?
#
loop_
_entity_poly.entity_id
_entity_poly.type
_entity_poly.pdbx_seq_one_letter_code
_entity_poly.pdbx_strand_id
1 'polypeptide(L)'
;MGLARVAAVMMLGLVPVACAPSGYYAPADPAALRLTAQAAEALAGRVEESLASTRAAQEELLRQTAEAVALQATQRYEAEQQFFSTATAKAVQESMRLTEMARSAQAFQGTATAQAVIQEQERSERQKRLDEITAIVVRILGVLALMSMLGVLIGLMWQAGKEWVRWQSQRWRLVESRAGTLVILPEGAPRVQVAVVRADMLPPQGDEDEFGTELAEIPYSVNGEVVGAIRADWREEPQRRLVLRLLREAMRVAGPGSTRLPGWRELGWSAEMWSRAVETIRPYVETSSGRYGGTYLVGGYTLHRLYQDVGARKIALTPSPAPNEEA
;
A
#
# COMPACT_ATOMS: atom_id res chain seq x y z
N MET A 1 35.40 46.55 -71.98
CA MET A 1 36.52 46.93 -71.08
C MET A 1 37.54 45.79 -71.12
N GLY A 2 38.77 45.91 -71.61
CA GLY A 2 39.43 46.97 -72.35
C GLY A 2 40.28 46.34 -73.47
N LEU A 3 40.09 46.86 -74.68
CA LEU A 3 41.05 46.85 -75.78
C LEU A 3 42.14 47.86 -75.44
N ALA A 4 43.41 47.46 -75.38
CA ALA A 4 44.56 48.34 -75.64
C ALA A 4 45.87 47.56 -75.51
N ARG A 5 46.55 47.36 -76.65
CA ARG A 5 48.01 47.42 -76.88
C ARG A 5 48.43 46.46 -77.99
N VAL A 6 48.00 46.83 -79.19
CA VAL A 6 48.69 46.57 -80.45
C VAL A 6 49.39 47.88 -80.84
N ALA A 7 50.53 47.77 -81.52
CA ALA A 7 51.22 48.80 -82.30
C ALA A 7 52.13 49.82 -81.58
N ALA A 8 53.44 49.65 -81.79
CA ALA A 8 54.53 50.65 -81.92
C ALA A 8 55.83 49.85 -81.70
N VAL A 9 56.78 49.67 -82.61
CA VAL A 9 57.49 50.62 -83.48
C VAL A 9 58.14 49.78 -84.60
N MET A 10 57.67 49.89 -85.84
CA MET A 10 58.36 50.51 -87.00
C MET A 10 59.84 50.10 -87.18
N MET A 11 60.21 49.31 -88.20
CA MET A 11 60.50 49.78 -89.58
C MET A 11 61.51 50.95 -89.62
N LEU A 12 62.80 50.65 -89.54
CA LEU A 12 63.93 51.49 -89.96
C LEU A 12 65.21 50.64 -89.85
N GLY A 13 66.04 50.39 -90.84
CA GLY A 13 66.07 50.81 -92.23
C GLY A 13 67.06 49.91 -92.98
N LEU A 14 66.76 49.69 -94.26
CA LEU A 14 67.54 48.92 -95.20
C LEU A 14 67.69 49.83 -96.43
N VAL A 15 68.80 50.58 -96.53
CA VAL A 15 69.29 51.16 -97.79
C VAL A 15 70.83 51.26 -97.74
N PRO A 16 71.53 50.69 -98.74
CA PRO A 16 72.97 50.79 -98.94
C PRO A 16 73.33 51.93 -99.91
N VAL A 17 74.41 52.68 -99.67
CA VAL A 17 75.03 53.62 -100.63
C VAL A 17 76.52 53.67 -100.31
N ALA A 18 77.38 52.95 -101.05
CA ALA A 18 78.05 53.41 -102.26
C ALA A 18 78.84 54.72 -102.05
N CYS A 19 80.10 54.60 -101.60
CA CYS A 19 81.12 55.61 -101.82
C CYS A 19 82.40 54.90 -102.29
N ALA A 20 82.65 54.98 -103.59
CA ALA A 20 83.97 54.83 -104.18
C ALA A 20 84.44 56.24 -104.59
N PRO A 21 85.70 56.58 -104.31
CA PRO A 21 86.49 57.45 -105.19
C PRO A 21 87.73 56.66 -105.64
N SER A 22 87.84 56.30 -106.92
CA SER A 22 88.30 57.15 -108.03
C SER A 22 89.79 57.47 -107.99
N GLY A 23 90.53 56.78 -108.86
CA GLY A 23 91.73 57.34 -109.49
C GLY A 23 93.07 56.91 -108.90
N TYR A 24 93.71 55.95 -109.54
CA TYR A 24 95.00 56.17 -110.23
C TYR A 24 95.25 54.97 -111.16
N TYR A 25 95.01 55.19 -112.46
CA TYR A 25 95.39 54.27 -113.53
C TYR A 25 96.92 54.36 -113.71
N ALA A 26 97.64 53.42 -113.11
CA ALA A 26 98.99 53.07 -113.53
C ALA A 26 98.89 51.88 -114.50
N PRO A 27 99.73 51.80 -115.55
CA PRO A 27 99.67 50.73 -116.52
C PRO A 27 99.78 49.37 -115.81
N ALA A 28 98.83 48.48 -116.12
CA ALA A 28 98.70 47.17 -115.52
C ALA A 28 99.97 46.36 -115.71
N ASP A 29 100.77 46.25 -114.65
CA ASP A 29 101.84 45.29 -114.58
C ASP A 29 101.18 43.89 -114.45
N PRO A 30 101.34 42.97 -115.42
CA PRO A 30 100.61 41.69 -115.43
C PRO A 30 100.91 40.81 -114.20
N ALA A 31 101.99 41.10 -113.47
CA ALA A 31 102.31 40.46 -112.20
C ALA A 31 101.39 40.92 -111.04
N ALA A 32 101.02 42.20 -110.99
CA ALA A 32 100.19 42.76 -109.92
C ALA A 32 98.74 42.25 -109.97
N LEU A 33 98.18 42.08 -111.19
CA LEU A 33 96.84 41.51 -111.38
C LEU A 33 96.76 40.03 -110.97
N ARG A 34 97.84 39.26 -111.16
CA ARG A 34 97.91 37.86 -110.71
C ARG A 34 98.00 37.76 -109.18
N LEU A 35 98.72 38.68 -108.52
CA LEU A 35 98.78 38.73 -107.06
C LEU A 35 97.43 39.14 -106.45
N THR A 36 96.70 40.09 -107.05
CA THR A 36 95.34 40.44 -106.58
C THR A 36 94.33 39.33 -106.85
N ALA A 37 94.45 38.60 -107.97
CA ALA A 37 93.62 37.44 -108.26
C ALA A 37 93.87 36.30 -107.27
N GLN A 38 95.14 35.98 -106.96
CA GLN A 38 95.50 34.98 -105.96
C GLN A 38 95.08 35.41 -104.54
N ALA A 39 95.18 36.70 -104.20
CA ALA A 39 94.71 37.20 -102.91
C ALA A 39 93.17 37.15 -102.79
N ALA A 40 92.45 37.40 -103.90
CA ALA A 40 90.99 37.27 -103.95
C ALA A 40 90.54 35.81 -103.84
N GLU A 41 91.22 34.87 -104.51
CA GLU A 41 90.96 33.43 -104.38
C GLU A 41 91.26 32.93 -102.95
N ALA A 42 92.34 33.40 -102.33
CA ALA A 42 92.67 33.05 -100.94
C ALA A 42 91.65 33.61 -99.92
N LEU A 43 91.10 34.80 -100.18
CA LEU A 43 90.03 35.38 -99.35
C LEU A 43 88.70 34.67 -99.58
N ALA A 44 88.36 34.32 -100.82
CA ALA A 44 87.16 33.54 -101.13
C ALA A 44 87.18 32.18 -100.42
N GLY A 45 88.32 31.47 -100.45
CA GLY A 45 88.48 30.22 -99.71
C GLY A 45 88.29 30.37 -98.20
N ARG A 46 88.84 31.44 -97.58
CA ARG A 46 88.64 31.71 -96.14
C ARG A 46 87.19 32.05 -95.78
N VAL A 47 86.48 32.76 -96.66
CA VAL A 47 85.07 33.09 -96.42
C VAL A 47 84.21 31.84 -96.54
N GLU A 48 84.46 30.98 -97.52
CA GLU A 48 83.76 29.70 -97.66
C GLU A 48 84.01 28.77 -96.45
N GLU A 49 85.25 28.69 -95.96
CA GLU A 49 85.58 27.96 -94.72
C GLU A 49 84.91 28.57 -93.47
N SER A 50 84.81 29.91 -93.39
CA SER A 50 84.11 30.58 -92.29
C SER A 50 82.59 30.37 -92.33
N LEU A 51 82.00 30.30 -93.53
CA LEU A 51 80.57 30.02 -93.71
C LEU A 51 80.25 28.54 -93.45
N ALA A 52 81.13 27.63 -93.86
CA ALA A 52 80.99 26.21 -93.55
C ALA A 52 81.10 25.95 -92.05
N SER A 53 82.07 26.57 -91.37
CA SER A 53 82.24 26.43 -89.91
C SER A 53 81.12 27.09 -89.11
N THR A 54 80.59 28.24 -89.53
CA THR A 54 79.42 28.87 -88.88
C THR A 54 78.13 28.08 -89.09
N ARG A 55 77.91 27.49 -90.28
CA ARG A 55 76.78 26.58 -90.53
C ARG A 55 76.87 25.33 -89.65
N ALA A 56 78.05 24.70 -89.58
CA ALA A 56 78.26 23.55 -88.70
C ALA A 56 78.03 23.90 -87.21
N ALA A 57 78.51 25.07 -86.76
CA ALA A 57 78.27 25.54 -85.40
C ALA A 57 76.78 25.84 -85.11
N GLN A 58 76.04 26.37 -86.10
CA GLN A 58 74.61 26.65 -85.97
C GLN A 58 73.78 25.37 -85.93
N GLU A 59 74.11 24.37 -86.76
CA GLU A 59 73.47 23.05 -86.72
C GLU A 59 73.69 22.35 -85.37
N GLU A 60 74.90 22.44 -84.83
CA GLU A 60 75.23 21.87 -83.51
C GLU A 60 74.45 22.57 -82.39
N LEU A 61 74.35 23.91 -82.40
CA LEU A 61 73.54 24.65 -81.43
C LEU A 61 72.05 24.30 -81.52
N LEU A 62 71.51 24.16 -82.73
CA LEU A 62 70.12 23.76 -82.93
C LEU A 62 69.87 22.35 -82.39
N ARG A 63 70.82 21.44 -82.60
CA ARG A 63 70.75 20.07 -82.07
C ARG A 63 70.78 20.05 -80.55
N GLN A 64 71.71 20.76 -79.93
CA GLN A 64 71.81 20.88 -78.47
C GLN A 64 70.55 21.51 -77.85
N THR A 65 69.98 22.52 -78.51
CA THR A 65 68.74 23.16 -78.05
C THR A 65 67.54 22.22 -78.18
N ALA A 66 67.45 21.46 -79.27
CA ALA A 66 66.39 20.47 -79.46
C ALA A 66 66.46 19.35 -78.40
N GLU A 67 67.67 18.86 -78.09
CA GLU A 67 67.89 17.87 -77.03
C GLU A 67 67.55 18.44 -75.64
N ALA A 68 67.94 19.68 -75.34
CA ALA A 68 67.62 20.34 -74.08
C ALA A 68 66.10 20.55 -73.89
N VAL A 69 65.38 20.94 -74.94
CA VAL A 69 63.92 21.09 -74.91
C VAL A 69 63.22 19.74 -74.74
N ALA A 70 63.72 18.68 -75.39
CA ALA A 70 63.18 17.33 -75.22
C ALA A 70 63.34 16.84 -73.78
N LEU A 71 64.52 17.05 -73.16
CA LEU A 71 64.77 16.71 -71.76
C LEU A 71 63.92 17.55 -70.79
N GLN A 72 63.72 18.83 -71.07
CA GLN A 72 62.88 19.67 -70.21
C GLN A 72 61.39 19.27 -70.30
N ALA A 73 60.93 18.86 -71.48
CA ALA A 73 59.57 18.35 -71.66
C ALA A 73 59.36 17.05 -70.87
N THR A 74 60.27 16.09 -70.95
CA THR A 74 60.15 14.82 -70.19
C THR A 74 60.15 15.06 -68.68
N GLN A 75 61.02 15.94 -68.17
CA GLN A 75 61.04 16.29 -66.74
C GLN A 75 59.72 16.90 -66.25
N ARG A 76 59.06 17.73 -67.08
CA ARG A 76 57.74 18.29 -66.72
C ARG A 76 56.65 17.22 -66.66
N TYR A 77 56.62 16.31 -67.63
CA TYR A 77 55.67 15.20 -67.63
C TYR A 77 55.86 14.28 -66.41
N GLU A 78 57.11 13.96 -66.07
CA GLU A 78 57.42 13.15 -64.89
C GLU A 78 57.03 13.86 -63.58
N ALA A 79 57.34 15.15 -63.46
CA ALA A 79 56.95 15.95 -62.30
C ALA A 79 55.42 15.99 -62.14
N GLU A 80 54.68 16.26 -63.22
CA GLU A 80 53.21 16.26 -63.18
C GLU A 80 52.64 14.90 -62.77
N GLN A 81 53.15 13.79 -63.32
CA GLN A 81 52.72 12.44 -62.91
C GLN A 81 52.99 12.15 -61.43
N GLN A 82 54.14 12.60 -60.90
CA GLN A 82 54.46 12.45 -59.48
C GLN A 82 53.52 13.28 -58.60
N PHE A 83 53.15 14.49 -59.03
CA PHE A 83 52.17 15.30 -58.30
C PHE A 83 50.78 14.66 -58.28
N PHE A 84 50.28 14.16 -59.41
CA PHE A 84 48.97 13.50 -59.47
C PHE A 84 48.93 12.20 -58.67
N SER A 85 49.97 11.36 -58.73
CA SER A 85 50.03 10.14 -57.94
C SER A 85 50.13 10.41 -56.44
N THR A 86 50.88 11.45 -56.03
CA THR A 86 50.98 11.84 -54.62
C THR A 86 49.67 12.45 -54.10
N ALA A 87 49.00 13.29 -54.89
CA ALA A 87 47.72 13.90 -54.52
C ALA A 87 46.61 12.84 -54.37
N THR A 88 46.55 11.89 -55.30
CA THR A 88 45.59 10.78 -55.24
C THR A 88 45.89 9.84 -54.08
N ALA A 89 47.15 9.51 -53.80
CA ALA A 89 47.54 8.71 -52.64
C ALA A 89 47.12 9.36 -51.32
N LYS A 90 47.31 10.68 -51.16
CA LYS A 90 46.88 11.42 -49.96
C LYS A 90 45.36 11.42 -49.80
N ALA A 91 44.61 11.70 -50.87
CA ALA A 91 43.14 11.67 -50.83
C ALA A 91 42.60 10.28 -50.48
N VAL A 92 43.20 9.23 -51.05
CA VAL A 92 42.86 7.84 -50.76
C VAL A 92 43.18 7.49 -49.30
N GLN A 93 44.33 7.93 -48.76
CA GLN A 93 44.70 7.73 -47.37
C GLN A 93 43.75 8.45 -46.39
N GLU A 94 43.33 9.68 -46.69
CA GLU A 94 42.33 10.41 -45.90
C GLU A 94 40.98 9.71 -45.90
N SER A 95 40.54 9.21 -47.05
CA SER A 95 39.26 8.48 -47.16
C SER A 95 39.27 7.18 -46.35
N MET A 96 40.39 6.44 -46.34
CA MET A 96 40.53 5.23 -45.51
C MET A 96 40.46 5.58 -44.03
N ARG A 97 41.15 6.65 -43.60
CA ARG A 97 41.14 7.08 -42.20
C ARG A 97 39.76 7.51 -41.73
N LEU A 98 39.01 8.23 -42.56
CA LEU A 98 37.61 8.59 -42.26
C LEU A 98 36.71 7.35 -42.20
N THR A 99 36.93 6.39 -43.08
CA THR A 99 36.15 5.13 -43.09
C THR A 99 36.45 4.30 -41.84
N GLU A 100 37.71 4.22 -41.40
CA GLU A 100 38.10 3.57 -40.15
C GLU A 100 37.52 4.28 -38.91
N MET A 101 37.54 5.60 -38.88
CA MET A 101 36.87 6.38 -37.82
C MET A 101 35.36 6.15 -37.80
N ALA A 102 34.70 6.11 -38.95
CA ALA A 102 33.27 5.82 -39.04
C ALA A 102 32.96 4.38 -38.57
N ARG A 103 33.78 3.40 -38.96
CA ARG A 103 33.59 2.00 -38.58
C ARG A 103 33.82 1.77 -37.08
N SER A 104 34.84 2.40 -36.51
CA SER A 104 35.09 2.35 -35.06
C SER A 104 33.98 3.06 -34.28
N ALA A 105 33.52 4.24 -34.73
CA ALA A 105 32.38 4.92 -34.11
C ALA A 105 31.10 4.07 -34.12
N GLN A 106 30.81 3.38 -35.23
CA GLN A 106 29.69 2.43 -35.32
C GLN A 106 29.87 1.23 -34.40
N ALA A 107 31.09 0.70 -34.25
CA ALA A 107 31.38 -0.38 -33.31
C ALA A 107 31.18 0.06 -31.84
N PHE A 108 31.58 1.28 -31.48
CA PHE A 108 31.34 1.83 -30.15
C PHE A 108 29.84 2.06 -29.88
N GLN A 109 29.09 2.59 -30.85
CA GLN A 109 27.63 2.72 -30.70
C GLN A 109 26.94 1.36 -30.58
N GLY A 110 27.30 0.39 -31.42
CA GLY A 110 26.73 -0.96 -31.36
C GLY A 110 26.99 -1.65 -30.02
N THR A 111 28.21 -1.55 -29.49
CA THR A 111 28.56 -2.14 -28.19
C THR A 111 27.89 -1.42 -27.01
N ALA A 112 27.79 -0.09 -27.05
CA ALA A 112 27.07 0.68 -26.03
C ALA A 112 25.58 0.33 -26.01
N THR A 113 24.93 0.22 -27.18
CA THR A 113 23.52 -0.19 -27.27
C THR A 113 23.32 -1.64 -26.84
N ALA A 114 24.25 -2.55 -27.20
CA ALA A 114 24.18 -3.94 -26.78
C ALA A 114 24.30 -4.08 -25.25
N GLN A 115 25.21 -3.34 -24.62
CA GLN A 115 25.35 -3.32 -23.16
C GLN A 115 24.13 -2.73 -22.46
N ALA A 116 23.54 -1.67 -23.02
CA ALA A 116 22.32 -1.09 -22.48
C ALA A 116 21.15 -2.09 -22.52
N VAL A 117 20.98 -2.81 -23.62
CA VAL A 117 19.92 -3.84 -23.76
C VAL A 117 20.16 -5.01 -22.82
N ILE A 118 21.40 -5.49 -22.65
CA ILE A 118 21.72 -6.56 -21.70
C ILE A 118 21.42 -6.12 -20.26
N GLN A 119 21.78 -4.89 -19.88
CA GLN A 119 21.43 -4.37 -18.55
C GLN A 119 19.93 -4.25 -18.33
N GLU A 120 19.16 -3.82 -19.33
CA GLU A 120 17.70 -3.77 -19.22
C GLU A 120 17.08 -5.16 -19.13
N GLN A 121 17.59 -6.14 -19.89
CA GLN A 121 17.16 -7.53 -19.76
C GLN A 121 17.44 -8.08 -18.37
N GLU A 122 18.66 -7.91 -17.84
CA GLU A 122 18.99 -8.35 -16.49
C GLU A 122 18.12 -7.67 -15.43
N ARG A 123 17.84 -6.37 -15.56
CA ARG A 123 16.94 -5.65 -14.65
C ARG A 123 15.52 -6.20 -14.71
N SER A 124 15.01 -6.48 -15.92
CA SER A 124 13.68 -7.04 -16.11
C SER A 124 13.57 -8.46 -15.55
N GLU A 125 14.61 -9.28 -15.69
CA GLU A 125 14.64 -10.62 -15.12
C GLU A 125 14.73 -10.59 -13.59
N ARG A 126 15.54 -9.70 -13.03
CA ARG A 126 15.61 -9.49 -11.57
C ARG A 126 14.26 -9.01 -11.03
N GLN A 127 13.61 -8.07 -11.71
CA GLN A 127 12.27 -7.60 -11.32
C GLN A 127 11.24 -8.73 -11.39
N LYS A 128 11.20 -9.51 -12.48
CA LYS A 128 10.30 -10.67 -12.59
C LYS A 128 10.52 -11.69 -11.47
N ARG A 129 11.78 -11.99 -11.10
CA ARG A 129 12.08 -12.89 -9.98
C ARG A 129 11.61 -12.31 -8.65
N LEU A 130 11.79 -11.01 -8.42
CA LEU A 130 11.31 -10.35 -7.20
C LEU A 130 9.78 -10.32 -7.14
N ASP A 131 9.11 -10.07 -8.26
CA ASP A 131 7.65 -10.08 -8.37
C ASP A 131 7.08 -11.48 -8.14
N GLU A 132 7.74 -12.51 -8.66
CA GLU A 132 7.35 -13.90 -8.44
C GLU A 132 7.53 -14.32 -6.97
N ILE A 133 8.67 -13.98 -6.36
CA ILE A 133 8.93 -14.24 -4.93
C ILE A 133 7.92 -13.48 -4.05
N THR A 134 7.70 -12.19 -4.32
CA THR A 134 6.74 -11.39 -3.54
C THR A 134 5.32 -11.93 -3.71
N ALA A 135 4.90 -12.32 -4.92
CA ALA A 135 3.60 -12.95 -5.14
C ALA A 135 3.44 -14.27 -4.35
N ILE A 136 4.48 -15.11 -4.30
CA ILE A 136 4.47 -16.34 -3.49
C ILE A 136 4.36 -16.00 -2.00
N VAL A 137 5.17 -15.06 -1.50
CA VAL A 137 5.16 -14.64 -0.09
C VAL A 137 3.79 -14.09 0.31
N VAL A 138 3.19 -13.22 -0.50
CA VAL A 138 1.85 -12.67 -0.23
C VAL A 138 0.79 -13.76 -0.22
N ARG A 139 0.85 -14.75 -1.12
CA ARG A 139 -0.07 -15.90 -1.10
C ARG A 139 0.07 -16.73 0.18
N ILE A 140 1.30 -17.03 0.60
CA ILE A 140 1.55 -17.78 1.84
C ILE A 140 1.01 -17.03 3.06
N LEU A 141 1.29 -15.72 3.14
CA LEU A 141 0.75 -14.84 4.20
C LEU A 141 -0.78 -14.80 4.19
N GLY A 142 -1.40 -14.72 3.01
CA GLY A 142 -2.85 -14.75 2.86
C GLY A 142 -3.47 -16.05 3.37
N VAL A 143 -2.87 -17.20 3.04
CA VAL A 143 -3.32 -18.51 3.54
C VAL A 143 -3.16 -18.62 5.05
N LEU A 144 -2.02 -18.17 5.61
CA LEU A 144 -1.81 -18.17 7.06
C LEU A 144 -2.83 -17.28 7.80
N ALA A 145 -3.17 -16.12 7.26
CA ALA A 145 -4.18 -15.24 7.82
C ALA A 145 -5.59 -15.87 7.78
N LEU A 146 -5.93 -16.57 6.70
CA LEU A 146 -7.19 -17.33 6.62
C LEU A 146 -7.24 -18.46 7.64
N MET A 147 -6.14 -19.20 7.81
CA MET A 147 -6.06 -20.28 8.81
C MET A 147 -6.14 -19.75 10.25
N SER A 148 -5.52 -18.60 10.54
CA SER A 148 -5.61 -17.99 11.88
C SER A 148 -7.03 -17.49 12.17
N MET A 149 -7.69 -16.86 11.19
CA MET A 149 -9.08 -16.43 11.29
C MET A 149 -10.03 -17.61 11.52
N LEU A 150 -9.83 -18.72 10.78
CA LEU A 150 -10.59 -19.95 10.97
C LEU A 150 -10.39 -20.53 12.38
N GLY A 151 -9.14 -20.55 12.86
CA GLY A 151 -8.82 -20.99 14.23
C GLY A 151 -9.53 -20.17 15.31
N VAL A 152 -9.57 -18.84 15.16
CA VAL A 152 -10.31 -17.95 16.06
C VAL A 152 -11.81 -18.24 16.02
N LEU A 153 -12.38 -18.42 14.82
CA LEU A 153 -13.80 -18.78 14.65
C LEU A 153 -14.15 -20.10 15.35
N ILE A 154 -13.33 -21.14 15.18
CA ILE A 154 -13.50 -22.43 15.86
C ILE A 154 -13.41 -22.25 17.38
N GLY A 155 -12.45 -21.45 17.87
CA GLY A 155 -12.29 -21.15 19.29
C GLY A 155 -13.51 -20.44 19.89
N LEU A 156 -14.05 -19.44 19.19
CA LEU A 156 -15.27 -18.74 19.60
C LEU A 156 -16.49 -19.68 19.59
N MET A 157 -16.61 -20.51 18.56
CA MET A 157 -17.71 -21.49 18.47
C MET A 157 -17.64 -22.53 19.60
N TRP A 158 -16.43 -22.95 19.98
CA TRP A 158 -16.22 -23.82 21.14
C TRP A 158 -16.59 -23.14 22.46
N GLN A 159 -16.25 -21.86 22.61
CA GLN A 159 -16.62 -21.08 23.79
C GLN A 159 -18.14 -20.91 23.90
N ALA A 160 -18.79 -20.52 22.81
CA ALA A 160 -20.25 -20.43 22.72
C ALA A 160 -20.92 -21.78 23.00
N GLY A 161 -20.34 -22.88 22.51
CA GLY A 161 -20.81 -24.24 22.80
C GLY A 161 -20.73 -24.57 24.29
N LYS A 162 -19.63 -24.24 24.96
CA LYS A 162 -19.49 -24.44 26.43
C LYS A 162 -20.52 -23.63 27.21
N GLU A 163 -20.75 -22.38 26.83
CA GLU A 163 -21.76 -21.52 27.46
C GLU A 163 -23.17 -22.04 27.21
N TRP A 164 -23.46 -22.50 25.99
CA TRP A 164 -24.74 -23.11 25.65
C TRP A 164 -25.00 -24.39 26.45
N VAL A 165 -24.00 -25.27 26.59
CA VAL A 165 -24.11 -26.48 27.42
C VAL A 165 -24.33 -26.13 28.90
N ARG A 166 -23.65 -25.09 29.42
CA ARG A 166 -23.89 -24.60 30.78
C ARG A 166 -25.30 -24.03 30.95
N TRP A 167 -25.78 -23.25 30.00
CA TRP A 167 -27.12 -22.69 30.03
C TRP A 167 -28.20 -23.79 29.94
N GLN A 168 -28.01 -24.77 29.07
CA GLN A 168 -28.86 -25.95 29.00
C GLN A 168 -28.81 -26.73 30.31
N SER A 169 -27.64 -27.00 30.89
CA SER A 169 -27.56 -27.73 32.15
C SER A 169 -28.25 -26.99 33.30
N GLN A 170 -28.24 -25.65 33.31
CA GLN A 170 -29.02 -24.83 34.26
C GLN A 170 -30.54 -24.93 34.02
N ARG A 171 -30.99 -24.92 32.77
CA ARG A 171 -32.41 -25.03 32.44
C ARG A 171 -33.01 -26.37 32.88
N TRP A 172 -32.21 -27.43 32.86
CA TRP A 172 -32.62 -28.77 33.29
C TRP A 172 -32.43 -28.99 34.81
N ARG A 173 -31.85 -28.03 35.54
CA ARG A 173 -31.78 -28.01 37.03
C ARG A 173 -33.05 -27.45 37.67
N LEU A 174 -33.95 -26.89 36.90
CA LEU A 174 -35.25 -26.41 37.37
C LEU A 174 -36.28 -27.53 37.20
N VAL A 175 -36.28 -28.48 38.14
CA VAL A 175 -37.37 -29.46 38.25
C VAL A 175 -38.38 -28.91 39.24
N GLU A 176 -39.49 -28.43 38.71
CA GLU A 176 -40.62 -27.96 39.50
C GLU A 176 -41.27 -29.18 40.18
N SER A 177 -41.15 -29.28 41.51
CA SER A 177 -41.94 -30.25 42.26
C SER A 177 -43.43 -29.93 42.07
N ARG A 178 -44.31 -30.95 42.02
CA ARG A 178 -45.79 -30.76 42.01
C ARG A 178 -46.30 -29.97 43.23
N ALA A 179 -45.45 -29.73 44.23
CA ALA A 179 -45.73 -28.91 45.42
C ALA A 179 -45.26 -27.44 45.29
N GLY A 180 -44.69 -27.01 44.15
CA GLY A 180 -44.30 -25.62 43.90
C GLY A 180 -42.95 -25.19 44.52
N THR A 181 -42.15 -26.13 45.04
CA THR A 181 -40.82 -25.83 45.60
C THR A 181 -39.73 -26.13 44.58
N LEU A 182 -38.88 -25.13 44.32
CA LEU A 182 -37.88 -25.12 43.25
C LEU A 182 -36.53 -25.50 43.85
N VAL A 183 -36.07 -26.72 43.60
CA VAL A 183 -34.81 -27.26 44.16
C VAL A 183 -33.71 -27.18 43.11
N ILE A 184 -32.64 -26.46 43.39
CA ILE A 184 -31.45 -26.40 42.54
C ILE A 184 -30.53 -27.57 42.93
N LEU A 185 -30.45 -28.60 42.09
CA LEU A 185 -29.49 -29.69 42.29
C LEU A 185 -28.05 -29.22 41.98
N PRO A 186 -27.07 -29.51 42.86
CA PRO A 186 -25.66 -29.30 42.54
C PRO A 186 -25.18 -30.23 41.42
N GLU A 187 -24.11 -29.81 40.75
CA GLU A 187 -23.59 -30.36 39.51
C GLU A 187 -23.08 -31.81 39.68
N GLY A 188 -23.70 -32.78 38.98
CA GLY A 188 -23.29 -34.20 38.97
C GLY A 188 -24.23 -35.19 39.69
N ALA A 189 -25.31 -34.72 40.33
CA ALA A 189 -26.24 -35.60 41.03
C ALA A 189 -27.18 -36.38 40.06
N PRO A 190 -27.44 -37.69 40.29
CA PRO A 190 -28.37 -38.48 39.48
C PRO A 190 -29.81 -37.91 39.56
N ARG A 191 -30.65 -38.23 38.57
CA ARG A 191 -32.04 -37.71 38.50
C ARG A 191 -32.83 -38.13 39.75
N VAL A 192 -33.13 -37.19 40.65
CA VAL A 192 -33.87 -37.44 41.90
C VAL A 192 -35.33 -36.95 41.78
N GLN A 193 -36.29 -37.81 42.13
CA GLN A 193 -37.67 -37.39 42.42
C GLN A 193 -37.75 -36.97 43.89
N VAL A 194 -38.05 -35.69 44.15
CA VAL A 194 -38.17 -35.14 45.51
C VAL A 194 -39.65 -35.07 45.88
N ALA A 195 -40.08 -35.90 46.84
CA ALA A 195 -41.40 -35.83 47.44
C ALA A 195 -41.32 -35.08 48.78
N VAL A 196 -42.07 -33.99 48.93
CA VAL A 196 -42.19 -33.27 50.20
C VAL A 196 -43.20 -34.00 51.07
N VAL A 197 -42.78 -34.47 52.24
CA VAL A 197 -43.69 -35.06 53.24
C VAL A 197 -44.53 -33.91 53.80
N ARG A 198 -45.85 -33.93 53.59
CA ARG A 198 -46.76 -32.93 54.17
C ARG A 198 -46.76 -33.04 55.68
N ALA A 199 -46.82 -31.90 56.34
CA ALA A 199 -47.05 -31.75 57.79
C ALA A 199 -48.47 -32.16 58.24
N ASP A 200 -49.19 -32.95 57.44
CA ASP A 200 -50.55 -33.43 57.75
C ASP A 200 -50.51 -34.75 58.57
N MET A 201 -49.32 -35.22 58.95
CA MET A 201 -49.10 -36.47 59.70
C MET A 201 -48.41 -36.28 61.07
N LEU A 202 -48.37 -35.06 61.62
CA LEU A 202 -48.00 -34.87 63.02
C LEU A 202 -49.27 -34.72 63.89
N PRO A 203 -49.37 -35.45 65.03
CA PRO A 203 -50.51 -35.31 65.93
C PRO A 203 -50.55 -33.88 66.52
N PRO A 204 -51.75 -33.35 66.83
CA PRO A 204 -51.89 -32.00 67.34
C PRO A 204 -51.28 -31.92 68.74
N GLN A 205 -50.15 -31.23 68.88
CA GLN A 205 -49.70 -30.76 70.18
C GLN A 205 -50.46 -29.49 70.52
N GLY A 206 -51.02 -29.50 71.74
CA GLY A 206 -51.95 -28.53 72.26
C GLY A 206 -51.35 -27.14 72.46
N ASP A 207 -52.28 -26.23 72.72
CA ASP A 207 -52.05 -24.83 73.07
C ASP A 207 -50.99 -24.69 74.16
N GLU A 208 -49.90 -23.98 73.85
CA GLU A 208 -49.05 -23.15 74.73
C GLU A 208 -47.73 -22.87 73.99
N ASP A 209 -47.58 -21.64 73.47
CA ASP A 209 -46.36 -20.83 73.59
C ASP A 209 -46.39 -19.60 72.65
N GLU A 210 -46.67 -18.47 73.28
CA GLU A 210 -46.37 -17.14 72.81
C GLU A 210 -44.83 -17.01 72.65
N PHE A 211 -44.36 -16.84 71.41
CA PHE A 211 -42.96 -16.49 71.08
C PHE A 211 -41.84 -17.50 71.45
N GLY A 212 -42.07 -18.80 71.24
CA GLY A 212 -40.99 -19.80 71.21
C GLY A 212 -40.22 -19.82 69.88
N THR A 213 -39.02 -19.23 69.85
CA THR A 213 -38.01 -19.46 68.81
C THR A 213 -37.42 -20.86 68.96
N GLU A 214 -38.00 -21.87 68.31
CA GLU A 214 -37.27 -23.08 67.93
C GLU A 214 -37.53 -23.43 66.46
N LEU A 215 -36.42 -23.51 65.72
CA LEU A 215 -36.36 -23.85 64.31
C LEU A 215 -37.01 -25.21 64.04
N ALA A 216 -38.15 -25.24 63.35
CA ALA A 216 -38.61 -26.45 62.68
C ALA A 216 -37.77 -26.66 61.40
N GLU A 217 -36.64 -27.37 61.55
CA GLU A 217 -35.89 -27.93 60.43
C GLU A 217 -36.81 -28.93 59.69
N ILE A 218 -37.14 -28.67 58.42
CA ILE A 218 -37.94 -29.60 57.62
C ILE A 218 -36.97 -30.63 57.02
N PRO A 219 -36.99 -31.90 57.48
CA PRO A 219 -36.16 -32.93 56.87
C PRO A 219 -36.71 -33.25 55.48
N TYR A 220 -35.82 -33.45 54.51
CA TYR A 220 -36.19 -34.00 53.22
C TYR A 220 -35.45 -35.30 52.95
N SER A 221 -36.17 -36.26 52.36
CA SER A 221 -35.63 -37.57 52.00
C SER A 221 -35.34 -37.65 50.50
N VAL A 222 -34.22 -38.26 50.16
CA VAL A 222 -33.86 -38.64 48.79
C VAL A 222 -33.86 -40.16 48.75
N ASN A 223 -34.72 -40.76 47.90
CA ASN A 223 -34.83 -42.22 47.77
C ASN A 223 -35.06 -43.00 49.08
N GLY A 224 -35.85 -42.42 50.00
CA GLY A 224 -36.19 -43.06 51.28
C GLY A 224 -35.16 -42.85 52.40
N GLU A 225 -34.04 -42.17 52.12
CA GLU A 225 -33.01 -41.85 53.11
C GLU A 225 -33.02 -40.34 53.38
N VAL A 226 -32.98 -39.93 54.65
CA VAL A 226 -33.01 -38.51 55.06
C VAL A 226 -31.61 -37.93 54.90
N VAL A 227 -31.42 -37.05 53.91
CA VAL A 227 -30.08 -36.55 53.51
C VAL A 227 -29.73 -35.19 54.14
N GLY A 228 -30.72 -34.46 54.68
CA GLY A 228 -30.43 -33.23 55.40
C GLY A 228 -31.66 -32.43 55.80
N ALA A 229 -31.39 -31.31 56.47
CA ALA A 229 -32.36 -30.32 56.89
C ALA A 229 -32.19 -29.03 56.07
N ILE A 230 -33.28 -28.49 55.56
CA ILE A 230 -33.28 -27.15 54.97
C ILE A 230 -33.41 -26.16 56.13
N ARG A 231 -32.33 -25.44 56.44
CA ARG A 231 -32.42 -24.20 57.21
C ARG A 231 -33.03 -23.15 56.32
N ALA A 232 -34.32 -22.92 56.49
CA ALA A 232 -34.92 -21.77 55.89
C ALA A 232 -34.44 -20.54 56.66
N ASP A 233 -33.64 -19.70 56.02
CA ASP A 233 -33.17 -18.40 56.53
C ASP A 233 -34.36 -17.44 56.65
N TRP A 234 -35.30 -17.76 57.52
CA TRP A 234 -36.41 -16.91 57.91
C TRP A 234 -35.97 -15.94 59.00
N ARG A 235 -34.96 -15.10 58.72
CA ARG A 235 -35.04 -13.72 59.23
C ARG A 235 -36.07 -12.98 58.39
N GLU A 236 -37.32 -13.46 58.42
CA GLU A 236 -38.43 -12.65 57.98
C GLU A 236 -38.68 -11.63 59.08
N GLU A 237 -38.51 -10.36 58.73
CA GLU A 237 -38.94 -9.26 59.57
C GLU A 237 -40.40 -9.56 60.00
N PRO A 238 -40.71 -9.63 61.30
CA PRO A 238 -42.04 -10.00 61.79
C PRO A 238 -43.13 -9.06 61.22
N GLN A 239 -42.75 -7.82 60.93
CA GLN A 239 -43.56 -6.81 60.25
C GLN A 239 -43.97 -7.23 58.83
N ARG A 240 -43.06 -7.85 58.07
CA ARG A 240 -43.32 -8.32 56.70
C ARG A 240 -44.32 -9.47 56.68
N ARG A 241 -44.19 -10.43 57.61
CA ARG A 241 -45.16 -11.52 57.77
C ARG A 241 -46.56 -10.97 58.06
N LEU A 242 -46.62 -9.99 58.97
CA LEU A 242 -47.86 -9.34 59.35
C LEU A 242 -48.52 -8.66 58.15
N VAL A 243 -47.76 -7.90 57.36
CA VAL A 243 -48.25 -7.25 56.13
C VAL A 243 -48.71 -8.27 55.09
N LEU A 244 -47.93 -9.33 54.84
CA LEU A 244 -48.31 -10.38 53.89
C LEU A 244 -49.60 -11.08 54.32
N ARG A 245 -49.79 -11.31 55.63
CA ARG A 245 -51.03 -11.85 56.19
C ARG A 245 -52.20 -10.89 55.98
N LEU A 246 -52.02 -9.60 56.31
CA LEU A 246 -53.03 -8.56 56.10
C LEU A 246 -53.49 -8.52 54.64
N LEU A 247 -52.54 -8.46 53.69
CA LEU A 247 -52.83 -8.39 52.26
C LEU A 247 -53.52 -9.65 51.74
N ARG A 248 -53.11 -10.83 52.23
CA ARG A 248 -53.76 -12.11 51.86
C ARG A 248 -55.21 -12.15 52.31
N GLU A 249 -55.49 -11.72 53.54
CA GLU A 249 -56.84 -11.71 54.09
C GLU A 249 -57.70 -10.60 53.46
N ALA A 250 -57.12 -9.43 53.20
CA ALA A 250 -57.74 -8.36 52.44
C ALA A 250 -58.15 -8.80 51.03
N MET A 251 -57.29 -9.55 50.32
CA MET A 251 -57.64 -10.10 49.00
C MET A 251 -58.78 -11.13 49.05
N ARG A 252 -58.93 -11.86 50.15
CA ARG A 252 -60.05 -12.80 50.33
C ARG A 252 -61.39 -12.08 50.50
N VAL A 253 -61.38 -10.95 51.21
CA VAL A 253 -62.61 -10.19 51.50
C VAL A 253 -62.97 -9.20 50.40
N ALA A 254 -62.02 -8.40 49.91
CA ALA A 254 -62.26 -7.37 48.90
C ALA A 254 -61.94 -7.80 47.46
N GLY A 255 -61.23 -8.91 47.28
CA GLY A 255 -60.76 -9.39 45.99
C GLY A 255 -59.35 -8.91 45.62
N PRO A 256 -58.61 -9.65 44.79
CA PRO A 256 -57.21 -9.36 44.45
C PRO A 256 -57.01 -8.05 43.66
N GLY A 257 -58.01 -7.63 42.89
CA GLY A 257 -57.99 -6.39 42.11
C GLY A 257 -58.47 -5.14 42.87
N SER A 258 -58.91 -5.29 44.12
CA SER A 258 -59.38 -4.15 44.90
C SER A 258 -58.23 -3.23 45.28
N THR A 259 -58.53 -1.93 45.32
CA THR A 259 -57.68 -0.88 45.88
C THR A 259 -58.09 -0.52 47.31
N ARG A 260 -59.25 -0.99 47.79
CA ARG A 260 -59.73 -0.77 49.17
C ARG A 260 -59.17 -1.86 50.08
N LEU A 261 -58.55 -1.45 51.18
CA LEU A 261 -58.15 -2.31 52.27
C LEU A 261 -59.32 -2.43 53.28
N PRO A 262 -59.84 -3.64 53.53
CA PRO A 262 -60.86 -3.88 54.54
C PRO A 262 -60.40 -3.41 55.94
N GLY A 263 -61.34 -2.86 56.70
CA GLY A 263 -61.07 -2.42 58.08
C GLY A 263 -60.85 -3.60 59.03
N TRP A 264 -60.30 -3.34 60.21
CA TRP A 264 -60.02 -4.38 61.21
C TRP A 264 -61.24 -5.23 61.57
N ARG A 265 -62.45 -4.62 61.62
CA ARG A 265 -63.72 -5.33 61.85
C ARG A 265 -64.10 -6.29 60.72
N GLU A 266 -63.81 -5.91 59.48
CA GLU A 266 -64.12 -6.73 58.29
C GLU A 266 -63.18 -7.94 58.18
N LEU A 267 -61.97 -7.83 58.74
CA LEU A 267 -60.96 -8.90 58.74
C LEU A 267 -60.98 -9.77 60.00
N GLY A 268 -61.70 -9.37 61.05
CA GLY A 268 -61.65 -10.04 62.35
C GLY A 268 -60.32 -9.87 63.09
N TRP A 269 -59.59 -8.79 62.81
CA TRP A 269 -58.30 -8.48 63.45
C TRP A 269 -58.51 -7.59 64.68
N SER A 270 -57.57 -7.63 65.63
CA SER A 270 -57.51 -6.58 66.64
C SER A 270 -57.16 -5.25 65.98
N ALA A 271 -57.76 -4.16 66.47
CA ALA A 271 -57.54 -2.82 65.92
C ALA A 271 -56.05 -2.43 65.96
N GLU A 272 -55.33 -2.87 66.99
CA GLU A 272 -53.89 -2.65 67.15
C GLU A 272 -53.07 -3.40 66.10
N MET A 273 -53.32 -4.70 65.90
CA MET A 273 -52.58 -5.52 64.93
C MET A 273 -52.80 -5.02 63.50
N TRP A 274 -54.03 -4.63 63.18
CA TRP A 274 -54.35 -4.03 61.88
C TRP A 274 -53.65 -2.69 61.70
N SER A 275 -53.67 -1.82 62.70
CA SER A 275 -53.04 -0.49 62.63
C SER A 275 -51.52 -0.61 62.47
N ARG A 276 -50.86 -1.52 63.21
CA ARG A 276 -49.41 -1.80 63.05
C ARG A 276 -49.07 -2.28 61.63
N ALA A 277 -49.89 -3.14 61.07
CA ALA A 277 -49.71 -3.66 59.71
C ALA A 277 -49.89 -2.55 58.66
N VAL A 278 -50.91 -1.70 58.82
CA VAL A 278 -51.18 -0.55 57.94
C VAL A 278 -50.08 0.50 58.03
N GLU A 279 -49.57 0.80 59.22
CA GLU A 279 -48.48 1.76 59.41
C GLU A 279 -47.20 1.32 58.69
N THR A 280 -46.94 0.01 58.65
CA THR A 280 -45.78 -0.58 57.97
C THR A 280 -45.83 -0.34 56.44
N ILE A 281 -47.03 -0.24 55.87
CA ILE A 281 -47.29 0.02 54.44
C ILE A 281 -47.81 1.44 54.18
N ARG A 282 -47.71 2.35 55.15
CA ARG A 282 -48.20 3.73 55.06
C ARG A 282 -47.81 4.49 53.79
N PRO A 283 -46.60 4.34 53.21
CA PRO A 283 -46.26 5.00 51.94
C PRO A 283 -47.16 4.62 50.75
N TYR A 284 -47.83 3.47 50.84
CA TYR A 284 -48.68 2.91 49.78
C TYR A 284 -50.17 3.01 50.10
N VAL A 285 -50.53 3.68 51.19
CA VAL A 285 -51.88 3.70 51.74
C VAL A 285 -52.31 5.10 52.11
N GLU A 286 -53.53 5.47 51.73
CA GLU A 286 -54.18 6.73 52.11
C GLU A 286 -55.50 6.44 52.81
N THR A 287 -55.70 7.13 53.94
CA THR A 287 -56.93 7.05 54.73
C THR A 287 -57.79 8.27 54.46
N SER A 288 -58.93 8.06 53.83
CA SER A 288 -59.93 9.12 53.62
C SER A 288 -60.94 9.12 54.77
N SER A 289 -61.25 10.30 55.31
CA SER A 289 -62.28 10.46 56.34
C SER A 289 -63.59 10.96 55.71
N GLY A 290 -64.74 10.41 56.13
CA GLY A 290 -66.06 10.81 55.63
C GLY A 290 -67.06 9.66 55.53
N ARG A 291 -68.23 9.91 54.92
CA ARG A 291 -69.31 8.92 54.74
C ARG A 291 -68.89 7.70 53.90
N TYR A 292 -67.91 7.89 53.02
CA TYR A 292 -67.23 6.85 52.23
C TYR A 292 -65.77 6.69 52.65
N GLY A 293 -65.47 7.03 53.91
CA GLY A 293 -64.13 6.94 54.46
C GLY A 293 -63.64 5.50 54.49
N GLY A 294 -62.33 5.33 54.33
CA GLY A 294 -61.70 4.03 54.23
C GLY A 294 -60.22 4.14 53.93
N THR A 295 -59.56 2.99 53.97
CA THR A 295 -58.14 2.84 53.72
C THR A 295 -57.96 2.34 52.29
N TYR A 296 -57.28 3.10 51.44
CA TYR A 296 -57.11 2.81 50.03
C TYR A 296 -55.63 2.75 49.65
N LEU A 297 -55.30 1.89 48.70
CA LEU A 297 -53.98 1.82 48.11
C LEU A 297 -53.79 2.99 47.13
N VAL A 298 -52.66 3.68 47.24
CA VAL A 298 -52.28 4.83 46.39
C VAL A 298 -51.33 4.37 45.29
N GLY A 299 -51.13 5.16 44.23
CA GLY A 299 -50.09 4.91 43.23
C GLY A 299 -50.42 3.80 42.22
N GLY A 300 -51.71 3.50 42.01
CA GLY A 300 -52.14 2.48 41.05
C GLY A 300 -51.84 1.04 41.49
N TYR A 301 -51.57 0.84 42.78
CA TYR A 301 -51.42 -0.49 43.36
C TYR A 301 -52.76 -1.16 43.59
N THR A 302 -52.85 -2.44 43.22
CA THR A 302 -53.89 -3.36 43.67
C THR A 302 -53.37 -4.19 44.83
N LEU A 303 -54.25 -4.78 45.65
CA LEU A 303 -53.86 -5.64 46.77
C LEU A 303 -52.92 -6.77 46.31
N HIS A 304 -53.20 -7.36 45.15
CA HIS A 304 -52.35 -8.41 44.58
C HIS A 304 -50.95 -7.91 44.20
N ARG A 305 -50.86 -6.74 43.56
CA ARG A 305 -49.58 -6.15 43.16
C ARG A 305 -48.74 -5.79 44.38
N LEU A 306 -49.34 -5.20 45.40
CA LEU A 306 -48.66 -4.87 46.65
C LEU A 306 -48.20 -6.15 47.37
N TYR A 307 -49.02 -7.21 47.38
CA TYR A 307 -48.64 -8.51 47.96
C TYR A 307 -47.41 -9.11 47.27
N GLN A 308 -47.37 -9.07 45.93
CA GLN A 308 -46.23 -9.56 45.16
C GLN A 308 -44.97 -8.72 45.43
N ASP A 309 -45.08 -7.39 45.42
CA ASP A 309 -43.92 -6.52 45.57
C ASP A 309 -43.35 -6.55 47.01
N VAL A 310 -44.20 -6.66 48.02
CA VAL A 310 -43.80 -6.94 49.40
C VAL A 310 -43.15 -8.33 49.50
N GLY A 311 -43.73 -9.35 48.85
CA GLY A 311 -43.21 -10.72 48.76
C GLY A 311 -41.90 -10.88 47.99
N ALA A 312 -41.60 -9.96 47.08
CA ALA A 312 -40.36 -9.90 46.30
C ALA A 312 -39.30 -8.94 46.89
N ARG A 313 -39.58 -8.29 48.04
CA ARG A 313 -38.71 -7.29 48.67
C ARG A 313 -38.38 -6.08 47.78
N LYS A 314 -39.27 -5.76 46.83
CA LYS A 314 -39.11 -4.61 45.94
C LYS A 314 -39.51 -3.28 46.60
N ILE A 315 -40.23 -3.38 47.72
CA ILE A 315 -40.77 -2.26 48.47
C ILE A 315 -40.07 -2.20 49.84
N ALA A 316 -39.64 -0.99 50.21
CA ALA A 316 -39.14 -0.70 51.55
C ALA A 316 -40.34 -0.55 52.50
N LEU A 317 -40.41 -1.43 53.50
CA LEU A 317 -41.39 -1.32 54.58
C LEU A 317 -40.88 -0.30 55.60
N THR A 318 -41.77 0.56 56.09
CA THR A 318 -41.39 1.51 57.15
C THR A 318 -41.39 0.75 58.47
N PRO A 319 -40.31 0.79 59.27
CA PRO A 319 -40.33 0.14 60.58
C PRO A 319 -41.39 0.83 61.45
N SER A 320 -42.37 0.05 61.90
CA SER A 320 -43.39 0.56 62.83
C SER A 320 -42.70 1.03 64.13
N PRO A 321 -43.02 2.22 64.67
CA PRO A 321 -42.48 2.65 65.96
C PRO A 321 -42.86 1.64 67.02
N ALA A 322 -41.87 1.15 67.78
CA ALA A 322 -42.12 0.28 68.92
C ALA A 322 -43.10 0.99 69.88
N PRO A 323 -44.07 0.27 70.46
CA PRO A 323 -44.91 0.87 71.50
C PRO A 323 -43.99 1.40 72.60
N ASN A 324 -44.10 2.68 72.91
CA ASN A 324 -43.39 3.30 74.02
C ASN A 324 -43.75 2.52 75.29
N GLU A 325 -42.78 1.84 75.91
CA GLU A 325 -42.86 1.50 77.32
C GLU A 325 -42.84 2.85 78.07
N GLU A 326 -44.03 3.31 78.48
CA GLU A 326 -44.14 4.41 79.43
C GLU A 326 -43.58 3.95 80.79
N ALA A 327 -42.85 4.87 81.41
CA ALA A 327 -42.24 4.79 82.73
C ALA A 327 -43.26 4.69 83.88
#